data_AF-A0A5K7ZHG5-F1
#
_entry.id   AF-A0A5K7ZHG5-F1
#
_cell.length_a   1.000
_cell.length_b   1.000
_cell.length_c   1.000
_cell.angle_alpha   90.00
_cell.angle_beta   90.00
_cell.angle_gamma   90.00
#
_symmetry.space_group_name_H-M   'P 1'
#
loop_
_entity.id
_entity.type
_entity.pdbx_description
1 polymer ?
#
loop_
_entity_poly.entity_id
_entity_poly.type
_entity_poly.pdbx_seq_one_letter_code
_entity_poly.pdbx_strand_id
1 'polypeptide(L)'
;MGAMIAWARQYSDAPVYERAAYAAIVESCHQLLSDRCRDVHADEDLDRSLRELRRNRDILLSKWGNNPQLWHEFPQKINGEYLMLWPGQFASRLQQQNSITVPSSMRQVDRSAELQITQGYVVDDNSDVQQPDAGPESSSTSDNL
;
A
#
# COMPACT_ATOMS: atom_id res chain seq x y z
N MET A 1 6.18 6.15 -3.98
CA MET A 1 5.74 7.34 -3.21
C MET A 1 4.58 7.03 -2.29
N GLY A 2 3.47 6.54 -2.85
CA GLY A 2 2.27 6.22 -2.09
C GLY A 2 2.46 5.36 -0.83
N ALA A 3 3.15 4.22 -0.97
CA ALA A 3 3.46 3.32 0.15
C ALA A 3 4.25 4.02 1.29
N MET A 4 5.20 4.91 0.95
CA MET A 4 5.97 5.65 1.95
C MET A 4 5.12 6.65 2.73
N ILE A 5 4.13 7.27 2.08
CA ILE A 5 3.18 8.18 2.73
C ILE A 5 2.27 7.42 3.68
N ALA A 6 1.72 6.29 3.24
CA ALA A 6 0.89 5.44 4.09
C ALA A 6 1.69 4.91 5.30
N TRP A 7 2.92 4.44 5.07
CA TRP A 7 3.83 4.02 6.14
C TRP A 7 4.12 5.16 7.11
N ALA A 8 4.42 6.36 6.62
CA ALA A 8 4.65 7.52 7.47
C ALA A 8 3.47 7.81 8.41
N ARG A 9 2.24 7.75 7.89
CA ARG A 9 1.00 7.96 8.66
C ARG A 9 0.71 6.85 9.67
N GLN A 10 1.15 5.62 9.41
CA GLN A 10 0.93 4.49 10.31
C GLN A 10 1.87 4.53 11.53
N TYR A 11 3.07 5.08 11.37
CA TYR A 11 4.14 5.01 12.37
C TYR A 11 4.39 6.33 13.14
N SER A 12 3.62 7.38 12.85
CA SER A 12 3.68 8.65 13.58
C SER A 12 2.37 9.41 13.50
N ASP A 13 1.95 9.94 14.65
CA ASP A 13 0.81 10.84 14.79
C ASP A 13 1.23 12.32 14.85
N ALA A 14 2.52 12.62 14.60
CA ALA A 14 3.02 13.99 14.64
C ALA A 14 2.28 14.89 13.62
N PRO A 15 2.16 16.20 13.86
CA PRO A 15 1.65 17.10 12.84
C PRO A 15 2.46 17.01 11.54
N VAL A 16 1.80 17.06 10.38
CA VAL A 16 2.46 16.85 9.07
C VAL A 16 3.58 17.85 8.78
N TYR A 17 3.56 19.06 9.35
CA TYR A 17 4.64 20.03 9.18
C TYR A 17 5.95 19.60 9.89
N GLU A 18 5.89 18.65 10.83
CA GLU A 18 7.06 18.16 11.57
C GLU A 18 7.87 17.14 10.77
N ARG A 19 8.50 17.59 9.68
CA ARG A 19 9.34 16.76 8.80
C ARG A 19 10.34 15.87 9.57
N ALA A 20 10.93 16.40 10.64
CA ALA A 20 11.92 15.67 11.44
C ALA A 20 11.35 14.37 12.05
N ALA A 21 10.07 14.37 12.44
CA ALA A 21 9.39 13.18 12.96
C ALA A 21 9.22 12.10 11.88
N TYR A 22 9.13 12.49 10.60
CA TYR A 22 8.86 11.58 9.48
C TYR A 22 10.11 11.13 8.72
N ALA A 23 11.22 11.87 8.80
CA ALA A 23 12.41 11.59 7.98
C ALA A 23 12.96 10.17 8.21
N ALA A 24 13.11 9.75 9.46
CA ALA A 24 13.59 8.41 9.80
C ALA A 24 12.57 7.32 9.39
N ILE A 25 11.27 7.60 9.53
CA ILE A 25 10.19 6.68 9.16
C ILE A 25 10.17 6.45 7.65
N VAL A 26 10.29 7.52 6.85
CA VAL A 26 10.37 7.44 5.39
C VAL A 26 11.61 6.68 4.95
N GLU A 27 12.77 6.88 5.60
CA GLU A 27 13.98 6.12 5.29
C GLU A 27 13.82 4.63 5.63
N SER A 28 13.19 4.30 6.76
CA SER A 28 12.91 2.90 7.12
C SER A 28 12.03 2.19 6.09
N CYS A 29 11.00 2.88 5.58
CA CYS A 29 10.15 2.36 4.51
C CYS A 29 10.93 2.18 3.21
N HIS A 30 11.76 3.16 2.85
CA HIS A 30 12.61 3.09 1.66
C HIS A 30 13.56 1.89 1.72
N GLN A 31 14.19 1.63 2.88
CA GLN A 31 15.06 0.49 3.07
C GLN A 31 14.28 -0.82 2.94
N LEU A 32 13.13 -0.95 3.62
CA LEU A 32 12.27 -2.13 3.54
C LEU A 32 11.84 -2.43 2.10
N LEU A 33 11.41 -1.42 1.34
CA LEU A 33 11.01 -1.57 -0.06
C LEU A 33 12.21 -1.95 -0.94
N SER A 34 13.39 -1.39 -0.67
CA SER A 34 14.61 -1.70 -1.41
C SER A 34 15.03 -3.16 -1.20
N ASP A 35 14.96 -3.66 0.03
CA ASP A 35 15.27 -5.05 0.35
C ASP A 35 14.29 -6.00 -0.33
N ARG A 36 12.99 -5.69 -0.27
CA ARG A 36 11.97 -6.45 -1.02
C ARG A 36 12.19 -6.43 -2.53
N CYS A 37 12.63 -5.30 -3.10
CA CYS A 37 12.97 -5.25 -4.51
C CYS A 37 14.12 -6.20 -4.86
N ARG A 38 15.15 -6.31 -4.00
CA ARG A 38 16.27 -7.24 -4.22
C ARG A 38 15.85 -8.70 -4.16
N ASP A 39 14.87 -9.03 -3.30
CA ASP A 39 14.39 -10.41 -3.16
C ASP A 39 13.49 -10.86 -4.32
N VAL A 40 12.77 -9.93 -4.95
CA VAL A 40 11.67 -10.26 -5.89
C VAL A 40 12.00 -9.95 -7.35
N HIS A 41 12.81 -8.92 -7.64
CA HIS A 41 13.08 -8.52 -9.01
C HIS A 41 14.15 -9.39 -9.68
N ALA A 42 14.01 -9.56 -11.00
CA ALA A 42 15.11 -10.02 -11.84
C ALA A 42 16.23 -8.96 -11.90
N ASP A 43 17.47 -9.44 -12.01
CA ASP A 43 18.68 -8.60 -11.97
C ASP A 43 18.66 -7.45 -13.00
N GLU A 44 18.07 -7.69 -14.17
CA GLU A 44 17.98 -6.73 -15.28
C GLU A 44 17.17 -5.46 -14.93
N ASP A 45 16.15 -5.59 -14.07
CA ASP A 45 15.26 -4.47 -13.68
C ASP A 45 15.57 -3.91 -12.29
N LEU A 46 16.44 -4.56 -11.53
CA LEU A 46 16.72 -4.22 -10.13
C LEU A 46 17.29 -2.80 -10.00
N ASP A 47 18.33 -2.49 -10.76
CA ASP A 47 19.00 -1.18 -10.70
C ASP A 47 18.07 -0.02 -11.12
N ARG A 48 17.19 -0.27 -12.08
CA ARG A 48 16.17 0.70 -12.47
C ARG A 48 15.18 0.92 -11.33
N SER A 49 14.68 -0.16 -10.74
CA SER A 49 13.68 -0.11 -9.67
C SER A 49 14.23 0.57 -8.41
N LEU A 50 15.46 0.25 -7.98
CA LEU A 50 16.11 0.87 -6.84
C LEU A 50 16.37 2.37 -7.05
N ARG A 51 16.74 2.78 -8.28
CA ARG A 51 16.89 4.21 -8.62
C ARG A 51 15.57 4.96 -8.53
N GLU A 52 14.49 4.38 -9.03
CA GLU A 52 13.16 4.98 -8.92
C GLU A 52 12.65 5.05 -7.48
N LEU A 53 12.92 4.03 -6.64
CA LEU A 53 12.61 4.08 -5.21
C LEU A 53 13.34 5.22 -4.51
N ARG A 54 14.65 5.38 -4.77
CA ARG A 54 15.45 6.46 -4.20
C ARG A 54 14.94 7.83 -4.66
N ARG A 55 14.70 7.99 -5.96
CA ARG A 55 14.14 9.22 -6.55
C ARG A 55 12.80 9.59 -5.89
N ASN A 56 11.93 8.61 -5.70
CA ASN A 56 10.63 8.81 -5.07
C ASN A 56 10.74 9.26 -3.61
N ARG A 57 11.67 8.68 -2.85
CA ARG A 57 11.98 9.11 -1.49
C ARG A 57 12.47 10.56 -1.47
N ASP A 58 13.41 10.90 -2.34
CA ASP A 58 14.01 12.24 -2.37
C ASP A 58 12.99 13.32 -2.77
N ILE A 59 12.11 13.01 -3.74
CA ILE A 59 10.98 13.88 -4.10
C ILE A 59 10.04 14.08 -2.90
N LEU A 60 9.73 13.00 -2.18
CA LEU A 60 8.86 13.05 -1.01
C LEU A 60 9.44 13.95 0.08
N LEU A 61 10.70 13.73 0.46
CA LEU A 61 11.38 14.52 1.49
C LEU A 61 11.57 15.98 1.07
N SER A 62 11.84 16.24 -0.22
CA SER A 62 11.95 17.59 -0.76
C SER A 62 10.62 18.34 -0.66
N LYS A 63 9.51 17.72 -1.08
CA LYS A 63 8.17 18.34 -1.00
C LYS A 63 7.72 18.54 0.45
N TRP A 64 8.05 17.61 1.33
CA TRP A 64 7.86 17.77 2.77
C TRP A 64 8.65 18.96 3.34
N GLY A 65 9.83 19.22 2.78
CA GLY A 65 10.65 20.39 3.11
C GLY A 65 9.99 21.73 2.79
N ASN A 66 8.93 21.74 1.97
CA ASN A 66 8.12 22.93 1.70
C ASN A 66 7.05 23.19 2.79
N ASN A 67 7.15 22.50 3.92
CA ASN A 67 6.33 22.73 5.12
C ASN A 67 4.81 22.62 4.89
N PRO A 68 4.31 21.46 4.39
CA PRO A 68 2.87 21.24 4.24
C PRO A 68 2.15 21.39 5.58
N GLN A 69 0.94 21.96 5.57
CA GLN A 69 0.14 22.16 6.79
C GLN A 69 -0.82 20.99 7.06
N LEU A 70 -1.28 20.33 6.01
CA LEU A 70 -2.21 19.22 6.08
C LEU A 70 -1.75 18.04 5.21
N TRP A 71 -2.11 16.83 5.60
CA TRP A 71 -1.91 15.66 4.75
C TRP A 71 -2.70 15.80 3.46
N HIS A 72 -4.01 16.04 3.61
CA HIS A 72 -4.95 16.28 2.55
C HIS A 72 -6.18 17.00 3.12
N GLU A 73 -6.99 17.61 2.25
CA GLU A 73 -8.33 18.11 2.58
C GLU A 73 -9.23 17.91 1.36
N PHE A 74 -10.52 17.68 1.60
CA PHE A 74 -11.51 17.57 0.54
C PHE A 74 -12.77 18.39 0.90
N PRO A 75 -13.20 19.33 0.05
CA PRO A 75 -12.50 19.83 -1.15
C PRO A 75 -11.24 20.64 -0.78
N GLN A 76 -10.31 20.75 -1.72
CA GLN A 76 -9.10 21.55 -1.53
C GLN A 76 -9.44 23.05 -1.47
N LYS A 77 -8.87 23.76 -0.50
CA LYS A 77 -8.92 25.21 -0.44
C LYS A 77 -7.86 25.79 -1.36
N ILE A 78 -8.16 26.92 -2.00
CA ILE A 78 -7.23 27.61 -2.91
C ILE A 78 -5.91 27.97 -2.20
N ASN A 79 -6.00 28.38 -0.94
CA ASN A 79 -4.87 28.78 -0.10
C ASN A 79 -4.41 27.66 0.85
N GLY A 80 -4.87 26.42 0.65
CA GLY A 80 -4.46 25.29 1.47
C GLY A 80 -3.10 24.74 1.04
N GLU A 81 -2.31 24.27 2.01
CA GLU A 81 -1.03 23.63 1.78
C GLU A 81 -1.10 22.17 2.19
N TYR A 82 -0.98 21.29 1.20
CA TYR A 82 -1.19 19.85 1.35
C TYR A 82 0.07 19.10 0.96
N LEU A 83 0.35 17.98 1.62
CA LEU A 83 1.38 17.06 1.13
C LEU A 83 0.83 16.13 0.04
N MET A 84 -0.44 15.75 0.13
CA MET A 84 -1.12 14.82 -0.78
C MET A 84 -2.22 15.54 -1.57
N LEU A 85 -2.21 15.33 -2.89
CA LEU A 85 -3.31 15.72 -3.78
C LEU A 85 -3.99 14.48 -4.33
N TRP A 86 -5.32 14.50 -4.29
CA TRP A 86 -6.13 13.51 -4.98
C TRP A 86 -6.19 13.79 -6.49
N PRO A 87 -6.15 12.75 -7.33
CA PRO A 87 -6.17 12.92 -8.78
C PRO A 87 -7.54 13.44 -9.23
N GLY A 88 -7.56 14.22 -10.30
CA GLY A 88 -8.78 14.75 -10.90
C GLY A 88 -9.40 15.95 -10.18
N GLN A 89 -8.75 16.49 -9.16
CA GLN A 89 -9.16 17.76 -8.53
C GLN A 89 -8.36 18.93 -9.08
N PHE A 90 -8.99 20.11 -9.11
CA PHE A 90 -8.27 21.35 -9.39
C PHE A 90 -7.33 21.66 -8.21
N ALA A 91 -6.04 21.78 -8.52
CA ALA A 91 -5.01 22.27 -7.61
C ALA A 91 -4.27 23.39 -8.32
N SER A 92 -3.92 24.46 -7.61
CA SER A 92 -3.11 25.54 -8.17
C SER A 92 -1.73 25.02 -8.61
N ARG A 93 -1.04 25.73 -9.49
CA ARG A 93 0.32 25.34 -9.92
C ARG A 93 1.27 25.20 -8.72
N LEU A 94 1.14 26.11 -7.74
CA LEU A 94 1.92 26.08 -6.52
C LEU A 94 1.62 24.81 -5.69
N GLN A 95 0.35 24.45 -5.55
CA GLN A 95 -0.05 23.22 -4.86
C GLN A 95 0.51 21.98 -5.58
N GLN A 96 0.42 21.91 -6.91
CA GLN A 96 0.99 20.78 -7.68
C GLN A 96 2.52 20.68 -7.52
N GLN A 97 3.21 21.81 -7.48
CA GLN A 97 4.67 21.85 -7.27
C GLN A 97 5.07 21.42 -5.86
N ASN A 98 4.27 21.77 -4.84
CA ASN A 98 4.60 21.50 -3.44
C ASN A 98 4.04 20.18 -2.91
N SER A 99 3.10 19.55 -3.62
CA SER A 99 2.42 18.34 -3.15
C SER A 99 2.73 17.12 -4.03
N ILE A 100 2.34 15.95 -3.57
CA ILE A 100 2.46 14.68 -4.29
C ILE A 100 1.07 14.24 -4.72
N THR A 101 0.91 14.02 -6.02
CA THR A 101 -0.30 13.38 -6.54
C THR A 101 -0.28 11.91 -6.15
N VAL A 102 -1.24 11.52 -5.31
CA VAL A 102 -1.38 10.14 -4.86
C VAL A 102 -2.27 9.38 -5.85
N PRO A 103 -1.84 8.24 -6.40
CA PRO A 103 -2.67 7.47 -7.34
C PRO A 103 -4.02 7.06 -6.73
N SER A 104 -5.05 6.97 -7.58
CA SER A 104 -6.41 6.62 -7.14
C SER A 104 -6.51 5.25 -6.46
N SER A 105 -5.63 4.30 -6.80
CA SER A 105 -5.56 2.97 -6.16
C SER A 105 -5.34 3.05 -4.65
N MET A 106 -4.64 4.07 -4.16
CA MET A 106 -4.45 4.27 -2.72
C MET A 106 -5.65 4.88 -2.02
N ARG A 107 -6.54 5.57 -2.74
CA ARG A 107 -7.77 6.12 -2.15
C ARG A 107 -8.68 4.99 -1.62
N GLN A 108 -8.61 3.82 -2.26
CA GLN A 108 -9.31 2.63 -1.81
C GLN A 108 -8.61 1.98 -0.61
N VAL A 109 -7.27 1.96 -0.58
CA VAL A 109 -6.50 1.37 0.53
C VAL A 109 -6.67 2.16 1.82
N ASP A 110 -6.70 3.50 1.80
CA ASP A 110 -6.99 4.30 3.00
C ASP A 110 -8.40 4.00 3.57
N ARG A 111 -9.38 3.71 2.70
CA ARG A 111 -10.72 3.27 3.12
C ARG A 111 -10.74 1.84 3.65
N SER A 112 -9.91 0.98 3.08
CA SER A 112 -9.77 -0.43 3.49
C SER A 112 -8.85 -0.62 4.68
N ALA A 113 -8.02 0.37 5.06
CA ALA A 113 -7.20 0.32 6.28
C ALA A 113 -8.05 0.48 7.55
N GLU A 114 -9.29 0.98 7.44
CA GLU A 114 -10.32 0.90 8.49
C GLU A 114 -11.00 -0.48 8.55
N LEU A 115 -10.76 -1.37 7.59
CA LEU A 115 -11.21 -2.76 7.66
C LEU A 115 -10.07 -3.60 8.24
N GLN A 116 -10.29 -4.10 9.46
CA GLN A 116 -9.52 -5.17 10.07
C GLN A 116 -9.15 -6.20 8.99
N ILE A 117 -7.85 -6.43 8.79
CA ILE A 117 -7.37 -7.57 8.00
C ILE A 117 -7.85 -8.82 8.73
N THR A 118 -8.95 -9.42 8.26
CA THR A 118 -9.50 -10.66 8.77
C THR A 118 -8.40 -11.73 8.70
N GLN A 119 -8.25 -12.48 9.79
CA GLN A 119 -7.29 -13.58 9.97
C GLN A 119 -7.50 -14.74 8.97
N GLY A 120 -7.17 -14.53 7.70
CA GLY A 120 -7.23 -15.55 6.66
C GLY A 120 -5.91 -16.28 6.40
N TYR A 121 -4.81 -15.83 7.01
CA TYR A 121 -3.50 -16.49 6.93
C TYR A 121 -3.25 -17.42 8.12
N VAL A 122 -4.26 -18.19 8.53
CA VAL A 122 -3.98 -19.42 9.28
C VAL A 122 -3.73 -20.48 8.23
N VAL A 123 -2.46 -20.78 8.03
CA VAL A 123 -2.01 -21.96 7.32
C VAL A 123 -2.46 -23.16 8.17
N ASP A 124 -3.49 -23.87 7.75
CA ASP A 124 -3.73 -25.23 8.26
C ASP A 124 -2.82 -26.16 7.48
N ASP A 125 -1.59 -26.28 7.96
CA ASP A 125 -0.72 -27.42 7.68
C ASP A 125 -0.91 -28.45 8.80
N ASN A 126 -1.62 -29.53 8.50
CA ASN A 126 -1.54 -30.79 9.25
C ASN A 126 -2.07 -31.96 8.40
N SER A 127 -1.11 -32.62 7.74
CA SER A 127 -0.92 -34.07 7.58
C SER A 127 -2.09 -35.06 7.81
N ASP A 128 -2.25 -35.95 6.81
CA ASP A 128 -2.59 -37.39 6.86
C ASP A 128 -3.73 -37.87 7.78
N VAL A 129 -4.83 -38.39 7.19
CA VAL A 129 -5.49 -39.66 7.61
C VAL A 129 -6.31 -40.28 6.45
N GLN A 130 -5.85 -41.44 5.98
CA GLN A 130 -6.57 -42.67 5.58
C GLN A 130 -7.89 -42.64 4.74
N GLN A 131 -7.86 -43.34 3.60
CA GLN A 131 -9.03 -43.90 2.89
C GLN A 131 -9.97 -44.73 3.80
N PRO A 132 -11.26 -44.83 3.44
CA PRO A 132 -11.82 -46.18 3.28
C PRO A 132 -12.75 -46.35 2.06
N ASP A 133 -12.41 -47.35 1.26
CA ASP A 133 -13.24 -48.49 0.84
C ASP A 133 -14.73 -48.24 0.53
N ALA A 134 -15.09 -48.19 -0.76
CA ALA A 134 -16.47 -48.28 -1.23
C ALA A 134 -16.69 -49.68 -1.85
N GLY A 135 -17.27 -50.58 -1.05
CA GLY A 135 -17.77 -51.89 -1.47
C GLY A 135 -19.04 -51.81 -2.35
N PRO A 136 -19.46 -52.95 -2.96
CA PRO A 136 -20.03 -52.95 -4.31
C PRO A 136 -21.55 -53.21 -4.39
N GLU A 137 -22.09 -52.94 -5.61
CA GLU A 137 -23.24 -53.60 -6.29
C GLU A 137 -24.65 -53.45 -5.67
N SER A 138 -25.78 -53.35 -6.38
CA SER A 138 -26.15 -53.49 -7.80
C SER A 138 -27.61 -53.02 -7.97
N SER A 139 -27.95 -52.46 -9.14
CA SER A 139 -29.32 -52.20 -9.60
C SER A 139 -30.09 -53.49 -9.87
N SER A 140 -31.36 -53.58 -9.47
CA SER A 140 -32.31 -54.60 -9.93
C SER A 140 -33.39 -53.96 -10.80
N THR A 141 -33.59 -54.54 -11.98
CA THR A 141 -34.62 -54.21 -12.99
C THR A 141 -35.71 -55.29 -12.94
N SER A 142 -36.99 -54.86 -13.01
CA SER A 142 -38.18 -55.59 -13.49
C SER A 142 -38.66 -56.83 -12.71
N ASP A 143 -39.94 -57.16 -12.59
CA ASP A 143 -41.22 -56.54 -13.03
C ASP A 143 -42.34 -57.19 -12.19
N ASN A 144 -43.41 -56.43 -11.92
CA ASN A 144 -44.72 -56.97 -11.56
C ASN A 144 -45.56 -57.03 -12.84
N LEU A 145 -46.14 -58.22 -13.09
CA LEU A 145 -47.34 -58.56 -13.88
C LEU A 145 -47.80 -57.60 -15.00
#